data_AF-A0A7X6YBG4-F1
#
_entry.id   AF-A0A7X6YBG4-F1
#
_cell.length_a   1.000
_cell.length_b   1.000
_cell.length_c   1.000
_cell.angle_alpha   90.00
_cell.angle_beta   90.00
_cell.angle_gamma   90.00
#
_symmetry.space_group_name_H-M   'P 1'
#
loop_
_entity.id
_entity.type
_entity.pdbx_description
1 polymer ?
#
loop_
_entity_poly.entity_id
_entity_poly.type
_entity_poly.pdbx_seq_one_letter_code
_entity_poly.pdbx_strand_id
1 'polypeptide(L)'
;MRHTGGWGIKFSGARECDVRGCDLYDLGEGGISMAGGDRKTLTPSGNAADNNHICEYGKELSFYRPGVRLGGVGAKATHNLIHHADHQAISFTGNDHLVAYNVIHDVCRDTDDAGAIYTFARHDWSERGTIVEYNAIHMTGTQPRAHHVYGIYFDNHCSGNVARGNIISRVPTGIWASGGHSTVVEKNVIVNAQVPWARGNYGKPKTFPYLKRGRRGNLFLSVLRNPDCPERTLLEHYPELAKILAVEDDQLAQAAIFTRFAANCYAASGHPMYRDWKVTGPYTTLSGNAEITGDPGFVDYRGFDWRLKPDSPVSKVTGGDCRFEKMGLYDDPLRVSKAVKFAADVSPPRPLDRCPEPSKPGIRLGVLIRGKMAKGEKAFALDFDGCQPEGAGRILATAGTPPLGQWREYSFSFVPDRDCTVDFEVEGSCGEKTLYDDFRAVGVEIAEPSFEQEGCWRLLDKPTAYYPPEKYDAPRFPIVNRDPPHGITGALAGLEGEIRPADGSKMGAANRDWRLVQKLELRKDVPVKIWLKARAYIPPDN
;
A
#
# COMPACT_ATOMS: atom_id res chain seq x y z
N MET A 1 18.40 22.53 17.09
CA MET A 1 18.66 21.59 18.21
C MET A 1 19.44 20.40 17.66
N ARG A 2 20.40 19.85 18.40
CA ARG A 2 21.19 18.69 17.94
C ARG A 2 21.73 17.85 19.09
N HIS A 3 21.95 16.56 18.84
CA HIS A 3 22.61 15.61 19.76
C HIS A 3 21.93 15.50 21.13
N THR A 4 20.60 15.37 21.14
CA THR A 4 19.81 15.29 22.39
C THR A 4 19.31 13.88 22.63
N GLY A 5 19.33 13.40 23.88
CA GLY A 5 18.78 12.07 24.23
C GLY A 5 17.25 11.96 24.27
N GLY A 6 16.52 13.09 24.12
CA GLY A 6 15.06 13.16 24.22
C GLY A 6 14.42 13.87 23.02
N TRP A 7 13.27 14.51 23.25
CA TRP A 7 12.65 15.38 22.25
C TRP A 7 13.50 16.61 21.98
N GLY A 8 13.54 17.08 20.73
CA GLY A 8 14.22 18.34 20.40
C GLY A 8 13.54 19.53 21.08
N ILE A 9 12.23 19.68 20.92
CA ILE A 9 11.41 20.72 21.55
C ILE A 9 10.09 20.10 22.00
N LYS A 10 9.68 20.34 23.25
CA LYS A 10 8.40 19.85 23.78
C LYS A 10 7.73 20.87 24.69
N PHE A 11 6.47 21.16 24.43
CA PHE A 11 5.64 22.02 25.29
C PHE A 11 4.17 21.56 25.29
N SER A 12 3.44 21.88 26.36
CA SER A 12 2.05 21.50 26.56
C SER A 12 1.30 22.63 27.27
N GLY A 13 0.01 22.80 26.96
CA GLY A 13 -0.82 23.87 27.50
C GLY A 13 -0.50 25.25 26.92
N ALA A 14 0.31 25.31 25.86
CA ALA A 14 0.71 26.57 25.24
C ALA A 14 -0.35 27.07 24.25
N ARG A 15 -0.36 28.38 24.04
CA ARG A 15 -1.20 29.07 23.06
C ARG A 15 -0.32 30.06 22.29
N GLU A 16 -0.57 30.18 20.99
CA GLU A 16 0.10 31.12 20.09
C GLU A 16 1.63 31.01 20.15
N CYS A 17 2.14 29.77 20.27
CA CYS A 17 3.57 29.46 20.33
C CYS A 17 4.04 28.82 19.01
N ASP A 18 5.04 29.44 18.39
CA ASP A 18 5.58 29.01 17.10
C ASP A 18 7.03 28.54 17.23
N VAL A 19 7.30 27.32 16.74
CA VAL A 19 8.66 26.82 16.48
C VAL A 19 8.89 26.95 14.98
N ARG A 20 9.83 27.82 14.58
CA ARG A 20 9.97 28.20 13.18
C ARG A 20 11.41 28.41 12.74
N GLY A 21 11.69 28.05 11.49
CA GLY A 21 12.99 28.28 10.87
C GLY A 21 14.12 27.44 11.47
N CYS A 22 13.83 26.40 12.25
CA CYS A 22 14.84 25.65 13.00
C CYS A 22 15.32 24.40 12.26
N ASP A 23 16.58 24.03 12.51
CA ASP A 23 17.13 22.73 12.12
C ASP A 23 17.26 21.84 13.37
N LEU A 24 16.68 20.65 13.30
CA LEU A 24 16.60 19.66 14.38
C LEU A 24 17.09 18.31 13.86
N TYR A 25 18.24 17.83 14.35
CA TYR A 25 18.81 16.58 13.87
C TYR A 25 19.57 15.80 14.95
N ASP A 26 19.71 14.49 14.75
CA ASP A 26 20.33 13.56 15.70
C ASP A 26 19.67 13.62 17.10
N LEU A 27 18.42 13.17 17.15
CA LEU A 27 17.58 13.23 18.34
C LEU A 27 17.20 11.80 18.82
N GLY A 28 17.29 11.57 20.13
CA GLY A 28 16.93 10.30 20.75
C GLY A 28 15.44 9.98 20.67
N GLU A 29 14.57 10.99 20.81
CA GLU A 29 13.12 10.87 20.58
C GLU A 29 12.69 11.72 19.36
N GLY A 30 11.49 12.31 19.37
CA GLY A 30 10.96 13.05 18.22
C GLY A 30 11.48 14.49 18.13
N GLY A 31 11.09 15.19 17.06
CA GLY A 31 11.51 16.58 16.83
C GLY A 31 10.79 17.57 17.73
N ILE A 32 9.56 17.94 17.36
CA ILE A 32 8.73 18.94 18.01
C ILE A 32 7.46 18.28 18.53
N SER A 33 7.17 18.37 19.82
CA SER A 33 5.91 17.92 20.41
C SER A 33 5.18 19.09 21.04
N MET A 34 4.00 19.41 20.52
CA MET A 34 3.18 20.50 21.03
C MET A 34 1.73 20.08 21.27
N ALA A 35 1.17 20.52 22.39
CA ALA A 35 -0.23 20.35 22.72
C ALA A 35 -0.81 21.63 23.33
N GLY A 36 -2.04 21.99 22.97
CA GLY A 36 -2.72 23.16 23.52
C GLY A 36 -4.13 23.33 22.99
N GLY A 37 -4.78 24.43 23.36
CA GLY A 37 -6.18 24.68 23.05
C GLY A 37 -7.12 23.98 24.03
N ASP A 38 -8.42 24.19 23.87
CA ASP A 38 -9.44 23.65 24.77
C ASP A 38 -10.50 22.88 23.98
N ARG A 39 -10.53 21.55 24.18
CA ARG A 39 -11.51 20.68 23.51
C ARG A 39 -12.93 20.91 23.99
N LYS A 40 -13.16 21.43 25.21
CA LYS A 40 -14.53 21.64 25.72
C LYS A 40 -15.28 22.71 24.95
N THR A 41 -14.53 23.69 24.47
CA THR A 41 -15.02 24.83 23.71
C THR A 41 -14.60 24.79 22.23
N LEU A 42 -13.77 23.81 21.85
CA LEU A 42 -13.03 23.77 20.57
C LEU A 42 -12.25 25.07 20.31
N THR A 43 -11.72 25.70 21.36
CA THR A 43 -10.88 26.90 21.23
C THR A 43 -9.49 26.49 20.72
N PRO A 44 -9.04 27.02 19.57
CA PRO A 44 -7.75 26.65 18.99
C PRO A 44 -6.57 27.17 19.82
N SER A 45 -5.49 26.38 19.85
CA SER A 45 -4.21 26.80 20.42
C SER A 45 -3.49 27.84 19.60
N GLY A 46 -3.62 27.79 18.27
CA GLY A 46 -2.82 28.61 17.36
C GLY A 46 -1.32 28.29 17.36
N ASN A 47 -0.89 27.19 17.99
CA ASN A 47 0.53 26.79 17.99
C ASN A 47 0.97 26.32 16.60
N ALA A 48 2.20 26.63 16.19
CA ALA A 48 2.73 26.22 14.90
C ALA A 48 4.14 25.62 14.97
N ALA A 49 4.38 24.64 14.11
CA ALA A 49 5.69 24.12 13.74
C ALA A 49 5.81 24.42 12.25
N ASP A 50 6.48 25.52 11.93
CA ASP A 50 6.52 26.06 10.56
C ASP A 50 7.95 26.19 10.04
N ASN A 51 8.21 25.80 8.79
CA ASN A 51 9.51 26.02 8.15
C ASN A 51 10.71 25.39 8.89
N ASN A 52 10.52 24.21 9.51
CA ASN A 52 11.59 23.50 10.21
C ASN A 52 12.16 22.35 9.36
N HIS A 53 13.47 22.12 9.49
CA HIS A 53 14.15 20.97 8.93
C HIS A 53 14.42 19.96 10.04
N ILE A 54 13.77 18.79 9.99
CA ILE A 54 13.80 17.79 11.04
C ILE A 54 14.25 16.46 10.46
N CYS A 55 15.39 15.94 10.90
CA CYS A 55 15.91 14.68 10.39
C CYS A 55 16.59 13.83 11.45
N GLU A 56 16.80 12.55 11.15
CA GLU A 56 17.59 11.66 12.02
C GLU A 56 17.13 11.68 13.48
N TYR A 57 15.84 11.49 13.70
CA TYR A 57 15.22 11.48 15.03
C TYR A 57 14.68 10.09 15.38
N GLY A 58 14.35 9.89 16.65
CA GLY A 58 13.90 8.60 17.17
C GLY A 58 15.02 7.58 17.27
N LYS A 59 16.26 8.02 17.51
CA LYS A 59 17.46 7.15 17.55
C LYS A 59 17.48 6.21 18.76
N GLU A 60 16.96 6.66 19.90
CA GLU A 60 16.87 5.87 21.14
C GLU A 60 15.48 5.23 21.30
N LEU A 61 14.44 5.97 20.90
CA LEU A 61 13.06 5.50 20.92
C LEU A 61 12.35 5.89 19.63
N SER A 62 12.30 4.95 18.69
CA SER A 62 11.79 5.19 17.34
C SER A 62 10.25 5.19 17.25
N PHE A 63 9.58 4.43 18.13
CA PHE A 63 8.13 4.22 18.05
C PHE A 63 7.32 5.37 18.65
N TYR A 64 6.34 5.86 17.86
CA TYR A 64 5.49 6.98 18.26
C TYR A 64 6.30 8.19 18.74
N ARG A 65 7.38 8.52 18.03
CA ARG A 65 8.21 9.72 18.23
C ARG A 65 8.39 10.45 16.89
N PRO A 66 7.32 11.06 16.36
CA PRO A 66 7.36 11.73 15.07
C PRO A 66 8.29 12.96 15.08
N GLY A 67 8.65 13.42 13.88
CA GLY A 67 9.31 14.70 13.68
C GLY A 67 8.45 15.85 14.21
N VAL A 68 7.13 15.82 14.01
CA VAL A 68 6.17 16.75 14.62
C VAL A 68 4.99 16.01 15.23
N ARG A 69 4.67 16.30 16.49
CA ARG A 69 3.44 15.85 17.17
C ARG A 69 2.54 17.03 17.49
N LEU A 70 1.30 16.96 17.00
CA LEU A 70 0.21 17.89 17.30
C LEU A 70 -0.77 17.27 18.30
N GLY A 71 -1.17 18.04 19.29
CA GLY A 71 -2.21 17.66 20.25
C GLY A 71 -3.16 18.79 20.59
N GLY A 72 -4.41 18.45 20.88
CA GLY A 72 -5.42 19.40 21.37
C GLY A 72 -6.25 19.99 20.23
N VAL A 73 -6.29 21.32 20.08
CA VAL A 73 -7.15 21.98 19.07
C VAL A 73 -6.35 22.99 18.25
N GLY A 74 -6.51 22.99 16.92
CA GLY A 74 -6.11 24.12 16.08
C GLY A 74 -4.60 24.36 15.91
N ALA A 75 -3.75 23.40 16.28
CA ALA A 75 -2.30 23.48 16.02
C ALA A 75 -1.96 23.19 14.54
N LYS A 76 -0.81 23.71 14.08
CA LYS A 76 -0.38 23.65 12.68
C LYS A 76 1.01 23.03 12.53
N ALA A 77 1.18 22.18 11.52
CA ALA A 77 2.48 21.73 11.03
C ALA A 77 2.60 22.10 9.56
N THR A 78 3.36 23.15 9.24
CA THR A 78 3.41 23.71 7.89
C THR A 78 4.82 23.91 7.35
N HIS A 79 5.01 23.75 6.03
CA HIS A 79 6.29 24.05 5.37
C HIS A 79 7.52 23.34 5.96
N ASN A 80 7.37 22.21 6.63
CA ASN A 80 8.52 21.50 7.21
C ASN A 80 9.14 20.55 6.19
N LEU A 81 10.45 20.34 6.30
CA LEU A 81 11.16 19.24 5.66
C LEU A 81 11.48 18.17 6.72
N ILE A 82 10.86 16.99 6.61
CA ILE A 82 11.01 15.91 7.61
C ILE A 82 11.50 14.64 6.92
N HIS A 83 12.65 14.10 7.35
CA HIS A 83 13.20 12.93 6.68
C HIS A 83 14.11 12.03 7.53
N HIS A 84 14.46 10.88 6.97
CA HIS A 84 15.44 9.94 7.53
C HIS A 84 15.08 9.50 8.96
N ALA A 85 13.91 8.89 9.08
CA ALA A 85 13.39 8.42 10.36
C ALA A 85 12.76 7.03 10.24
N ASP A 86 12.83 6.27 11.31
CA ASP A 86 12.40 4.87 11.29
C ASP A 86 10.89 4.72 11.48
N HIS A 87 10.19 5.81 11.83
CA HIS A 87 8.76 5.85 12.04
C HIS A 87 8.12 7.14 11.46
N GLN A 88 7.06 7.65 12.09
CA GLN A 88 6.20 8.74 11.59
C GLN A 88 6.97 10.04 11.36
N ALA A 89 6.52 10.85 10.40
CA ALA A 89 6.97 12.23 10.23
C ALA A 89 6.10 13.20 11.04
N ILE A 90 4.78 13.09 10.90
CA ILE A 90 3.82 13.94 11.60
C ILE A 90 2.75 13.05 12.23
N SER A 91 2.48 13.24 13.52
CA SER A 91 1.33 12.62 14.18
C SER A 91 0.41 13.67 14.77
N PHE A 92 -0.90 13.46 14.74
CA PHE A 92 -1.85 14.35 15.42
C PHE A 92 -2.98 13.61 16.15
N THR A 93 -3.46 14.22 17.23
CA THR A 93 -4.64 13.80 18.02
C THR A 93 -5.42 15.04 18.46
N GLY A 94 -6.75 15.00 18.40
CA GLY A 94 -7.62 16.13 18.70
C GLY A 94 -8.32 16.73 17.48
N ASN A 95 -8.47 18.05 17.45
CA ASN A 95 -9.42 18.74 16.59
C ASN A 95 -8.79 19.83 15.73
N ASP A 96 -9.31 19.99 14.51
CA ASP A 96 -9.07 21.16 13.64
C ASP A 96 -7.59 21.50 13.41
N HIS A 97 -6.72 20.49 13.39
CA HIS A 97 -5.32 20.70 13.05
C HIS A 97 -5.14 20.98 11.56
N LEU A 98 -4.05 21.66 11.22
CA LEU A 98 -3.62 21.85 9.84
C LEU A 98 -2.26 21.21 9.63
N VAL A 99 -2.17 20.27 8.69
CA VAL A 99 -0.91 19.68 8.23
C VAL A 99 -0.76 20.00 6.76
N ALA A 100 0.00 21.04 6.43
CA ALA A 100 0.02 21.57 5.07
C ALA A 100 1.39 21.96 4.52
N TYR A 101 1.58 21.80 3.22
CA TYR A 101 2.80 22.25 2.53
C TYR A 101 4.08 21.62 3.06
N ASN A 102 4.05 20.46 3.73
CA ASN A 102 5.27 19.79 4.18
C ASN A 102 5.88 18.96 3.05
N VAL A 103 7.21 18.82 3.06
CA VAL A 103 7.93 17.81 2.28
C VAL A 103 8.43 16.74 3.25
N ILE A 104 8.04 15.50 2.99
CA ILE A 104 8.38 14.36 3.85
C ILE A 104 9.01 13.28 2.98
N HIS A 105 10.19 12.78 3.36
CA HIS A 105 10.78 11.67 2.63
C HIS A 105 11.62 10.71 3.45
N ASP A 106 11.76 9.47 3.00
CA ASP A 106 12.62 8.47 3.65
C ASP A 106 12.25 8.28 5.14
N VAL A 107 10.96 8.13 5.41
CA VAL A 107 10.39 7.91 6.75
C VAL A 107 9.72 6.55 6.85
N CYS A 108 9.36 6.15 8.06
CA CYS A 108 8.84 4.81 8.35
C CYS A 108 9.80 3.69 7.91
N ARG A 109 11.12 3.90 7.96
CA ARG A 109 12.10 2.97 7.37
C ARG A 109 12.15 1.61 8.08
N ASP A 110 11.96 1.57 9.40
CA ASP A 110 12.03 0.33 10.18
C ASP A 110 10.78 0.17 11.05
N THR A 111 9.63 0.11 10.39
CA THR A 111 8.34 -0.04 11.05
C THR A 111 7.33 -0.69 10.10
N ASP A 112 6.30 -1.28 10.69
CA ASP A 112 5.08 -1.75 10.04
C ASP A 112 3.89 -1.07 10.77
N ASP A 113 2.75 -0.95 10.10
CA ASP A 113 1.55 -0.28 10.61
C ASP A 113 1.77 1.21 10.98
N ALA A 114 2.38 1.97 10.06
CA ALA A 114 2.71 3.38 10.27
C ALA A 114 2.47 4.25 9.03
N GLY A 115 2.11 5.51 9.25
CA GLY A 115 2.00 6.52 8.20
C GLY A 115 3.07 7.60 8.32
N ALA A 116 3.51 8.17 7.19
CA ALA A 116 4.32 9.39 7.23
C ALA A 116 3.55 10.51 7.94
N ILE A 117 2.28 10.70 7.58
CA ILE A 117 1.32 11.48 8.35
C ILE A 117 0.32 10.51 8.98
N TYR A 118 0.24 10.52 10.30
CA TYR A 118 -0.51 9.53 11.07
C TYR A 118 -1.45 10.17 12.08
N THR A 119 -2.62 9.56 12.25
CA THR A 119 -3.49 9.82 13.40
C THR A 119 -4.15 8.53 13.84
N PHE A 120 -4.46 8.48 15.12
CA PHE A 120 -5.13 7.37 15.76
C PHE A 120 -6.23 7.91 16.66
N ALA A 121 -7.47 7.75 16.22
CA ALA A 121 -8.60 8.33 16.92
C ALA A 121 -9.03 7.55 18.18
N ARG A 122 -8.34 6.47 18.60
CA ARG A 122 -8.69 5.71 19.84
C ARG A 122 -10.16 5.28 19.96
N HIS A 123 -10.86 5.12 18.83
CA HIS A 123 -12.32 4.95 18.79
C HIS A 123 -13.11 6.13 19.38
N ASP A 124 -12.65 7.35 19.13
CA ASP A 124 -13.26 8.64 19.50
C ASP A 124 -13.68 9.39 18.22
N TRP A 125 -14.99 9.62 18.05
CA TRP A 125 -15.53 10.39 16.94
C TRP A 125 -15.56 11.90 17.18
N SER A 126 -15.28 12.35 18.41
CA SER A 126 -15.14 13.76 18.72
C SER A 126 -13.82 14.36 18.21
N GLU A 127 -12.78 13.55 17.96
CA GLU A 127 -11.55 13.97 17.29
C GLU A 127 -11.74 14.02 15.77
N ARG A 128 -11.84 15.23 15.20
CA ARG A 128 -12.15 15.44 13.77
C ARG A 128 -11.78 16.85 13.30
N GLY A 129 -12.05 17.14 12.04
CA GLY A 129 -11.87 18.47 11.44
C GLY A 129 -10.44 18.77 11.00
N THR A 130 -9.51 17.81 11.17
CA THR A 130 -8.12 18.01 10.74
C THR A 130 -8.00 17.95 9.22
N ILE A 131 -7.26 18.91 8.66
CA ILE A 131 -6.99 19.02 7.23
C ILE A 131 -5.52 18.68 6.97
N VAL A 132 -5.30 17.70 6.10
CA VAL A 132 -3.99 17.28 5.58
C VAL A 132 -3.93 17.67 4.09
N GLU A 133 -3.26 18.77 3.76
CA GLU A 133 -3.32 19.34 2.42
C GLU A 133 -1.99 19.74 1.79
N TYR A 134 -1.89 19.56 0.47
CA TYR A 134 -0.75 20.01 -0.31
C TYR A 134 0.61 19.60 0.28
N ASN A 135 0.75 18.37 0.78
CA ASN A 135 2.04 17.82 1.21
C ASN A 135 2.67 17.01 0.08
N ALA A 136 4.00 17.03 -0.02
CA ALA A 136 4.77 16.14 -0.88
C ALA A 136 5.37 15.02 -0.01
N ILE A 137 4.91 13.78 -0.22
CA ILE A 137 5.35 12.61 0.54
C ILE A 137 6.06 11.66 -0.41
N HIS A 138 7.29 11.26 -0.08
CA HIS A 138 8.11 10.43 -0.95
C HIS A 138 8.80 9.31 -0.17
N MET A 139 8.82 8.08 -0.70
CA MET A 139 9.59 6.98 -0.10
C MET A 139 9.22 6.72 1.37
N THR A 140 8.18 5.92 1.59
CA THR A 140 7.86 5.38 2.92
C THR A 140 8.17 3.89 2.99
N GLY A 141 8.68 3.44 4.14
CA GLY A 141 9.03 2.03 4.33
C GLY A 141 10.34 1.63 3.65
N THR A 142 10.98 0.57 4.15
CA THR A 142 12.14 -0.02 3.46
C THR A 142 11.69 -1.00 2.38
N GLN A 143 11.95 -0.63 1.13
CA GLN A 143 11.74 -1.49 -0.04
C GLN A 143 12.80 -2.61 -0.09
N PRO A 144 12.49 -3.81 -0.63
CA PRO A 144 11.22 -4.23 -1.23
C PRO A 144 10.18 -4.77 -0.23
N ARG A 145 10.46 -4.72 1.08
CA ARG A 145 9.68 -5.43 2.11
C ARG A 145 8.61 -4.60 2.82
N ALA A 146 8.40 -3.35 2.44
CA ALA A 146 7.44 -2.50 3.11
C ALA A 146 6.00 -2.92 2.80
N HIS A 147 5.36 -3.52 3.80
CA HIS A 147 3.91 -3.77 3.87
C HIS A 147 3.34 -2.94 5.01
N HIS A 148 2.03 -2.65 4.95
CA HIS A 148 1.27 -1.78 5.87
C HIS A 148 1.97 -0.48 6.33
N VAL A 149 2.73 0.14 5.44
CA VAL A 149 3.23 1.51 5.58
C VAL A 149 2.52 2.44 4.61
N TYR A 150 2.21 3.64 5.06
CA TYR A 150 1.30 4.56 4.40
C TYR A 150 1.92 5.95 4.18
N GLY A 151 1.50 6.66 3.14
CA GLY A 151 1.76 8.10 3.03
C GLY A 151 0.94 8.87 4.08
N ILE A 152 -0.39 8.76 3.99
CA ILE A 152 -1.34 9.32 4.97
C ILE A 152 -2.15 8.18 5.57
N TYR A 153 -2.17 8.09 6.89
CA TYR A 153 -2.85 7.03 7.62
C TYR A 153 -3.81 7.61 8.65
N PHE A 154 -5.10 7.55 8.33
CA PHE A 154 -6.20 7.89 9.25
C PHE A 154 -6.66 6.62 9.94
N ASP A 155 -6.07 6.29 11.08
CA ASP A 155 -6.20 4.99 11.72
C ASP A 155 -7.37 4.88 12.73
N ASN A 156 -7.90 3.66 12.91
CA ASN A 156 -8.91 3.23 13.88
C ASN A 156 -10.14 4.14 14.03
N HIS A 157 -11.03 4.07 13.03
CA HIS A 157 -12.29 4.80 12.97
C HIS A 157 -12.15 6.32 12.95
N CYS A 158 -10.94 6.82 12.67
CA CYS A 158 -10.69 8.23 12.46
C CYS A 158 -11.66 8.81 11.42
N SER A 159 -12.41 9.83 11.83
CA SER A 159 -13.59 10.33 11.13
C SER A 159 -13.50 11.85 10.93
N GLY A 160 -14.13 12.36 9.87
CA GLY A 160 -14.28 13.81 9.64
C GLY A 160 -12.99 14.56 9.32
N ASN A 161 -11.96 13.86 8.85
CA ASN A 161 -10.70 14.46 8.40
C ASN A 161 -10.63 14.55 6.87
N VAL A 162 -9.80 15.47 6.39
CA VAL A 162 -9.64 15.75 4.96
C VAL A 162 -8.20 15.46 4.54
N ALA A 163 -8.01 14.73 3.45
CA ALA A 163 -6.75 14.63 2.72
C ALA A 163 -6.94 15.23 1.33
N ARG A 164 -6.34 16.39 1.04
CA ARG A 164 -6.54 17.06 -0.25
C ARG A 164 -5.28 17.59 -0.93
N GLY A 165 -5.19 17.45 -2.25
CA GLY A 165 -4.12 18.06 -3.04
C GLY A 165 -2.70 17.57 -2.72
N ASN A 166 -2.55 16.43 -2.03
CA ASN A 166 -1.24 15.89 -1.68
C ASN A 166 -0.63 15.17 -2.89
N ILE A 167 0.70 15.26 -3.02
CA ILE A 167 1.48 14.46 -3.98
C ILE A 167 2.19 13.36 -3.20
N ILE A 168 1.87 12.10 -3.51
CA ILE A 168 2.40 10.95 -2.78
C ILE A 168 3.11 10.03 -3.77
N SER A 169 4.38 9.76 -3.53
CA SER A 169 5.27 9.06 -4.46
C SER A 169 6.02 7.93 -3.77
N ARG A 170 6.12 6.77 -4.44
CA ARG A 170 6.99 5.65 -4.02
C ARG A 170 6.66 5.15 -2.60
N VAL A 171 5.42 4.75 -2.39
CA VAL A 171 4.91 4.27 -1.08
C VAL A 171 4.20 2.92 -1.23
N PRO A 172 4.12 2.06 -0.21
CA PRO A 172 3.29 0.86 -0.31
C PRO A 172 1.81 1.22 -0.48
N THR A 173 1.29 2.07 0.41
CA THR A 173 -0.07 2.63 0.26
C THR A 173 -0.04 4.15 0.33
N GLY A 174 -0.70 4.84 -0.59
CA GLY A 174 -0.78 6.30 -0.59
C GLY A 174 -1.57 6.84 0.59
N ILE A 175 -2.89 6.62 0.57
CA ILE A 175 -3.80 7.08 1.63
C ILE A 175 -4.61 5.91 2.15
N TRP A 176 -4.58 5.68 3.47
CA TRP A 176 -5.42 4.68 4.12
C TRP A 176 -6.39 5.32 5.11
N ALA A 177 -7.68 5.24 4.79
CA ALA A 177 -8.77 5.67 5.66
C ALA A 177 -9.35 4.45 6.40
N SER A 178 -8.97 4.27 7.67
CA SER A 178 -9.37 3.13 8.51
C SER A 178 -10.78 3.28 9.05
N GLY A 179 -11.78 2.91 8.25
CA GLY A 179 -13.09 2.52 8.79
C GLY A 179 -13.95 3.61 9.43
N GLY A 180 -13.49 4.87 9.47
CA GLY A 180 -14.24 6.01 10.02
C GLY A 180 -15.16 6.70 9.02
N HIS A 181 -15.96 7.63 9.54
CA HIS A 181 -17.02 8.34 8.83
C HIS A 181 -16.56 9.65 8.23
N SER A 182 -17.27 10.12 7.20
CA SER A 182 -17.13 11.50 6.71
C SER A 182 -15.71 11.91 6.33
N THR A 183 -14.81 10.95 6.10
CA THR A 183 -13.46 11.22 5.61
C THR A 183 -13.54 11.65 4.15
N VAL A 184 -12.86 12.74 3.84
CA VAL A 184 -12.78 13.29 2.48
C VAL A 184 -11.37 13.11 1.95
N VAL A 185 -11.24 12.43 0.82
CA VAL A 185 -9.98 12.25 0.09
C VAL A 185 -10.18 12.83 -1.29
N GLU A 186 -9.55 13.95 -1.61
CA GLU A 186 -9.79 14.61 -2.90
C GLU A 186 -8.57 15.26 -3.55
N LYS A 187 -8.54 15.28 -4.88
CA LYS A 187 -7.49 15.97 -5.65
C LYS A 187 -6.07 15.50 -5.36
N ASN A 188 -5.88 14.34 -4.76
CA ASN A 188 -4.54 13.81 -4.48
C ASN A 188 -3.95 13.17 -5.74
N VAL A 189 -2.64 13.34 -5.92
CA VAL A 189 -1.86 12.77 -7.01
C VAL A 189 -0.96 11.69 -6.42
N ILE A 190 -1.20 10.43 -6.78
CA ILE A 190 -0.49 9.31 -6.17
C ILE A 190 0.22 8.48 -7.23
N VAL A 191 1.54 8.38 -7.12
CA VAL A 191 2.36 7.67 -8.11
C VAL A 191 3.29 6.67 -7.46
N ASN A 192 3.61 5.60 -8.17
CA ASN A 192 4.46 4.54 -7.61
C ASN A 192 3.93 4.01 -6.27
N ALA A 193 2.64 3.70 -6.19
CA ALA A 193 2.00 3.11 -5.01
C ALA A 193 1.42 1.72 -5.27
N GLN A 194 1.63 0.76 -4.35
CA GLN A 194 0.98 -0.56 -4.49
C GLN A 194 -0.54 -0.45 -4.36
N VAL A 195 -0.99 0.40 -3.45
CA VAL A 195 -2.38 0.79 -3.32
C VAL A 195 -2.43 2.32 -3.27
N PRO A 196 -2.95 3.02 -4.29
CA PRO A 196 -2.93 4.47 -4.29
C PRO A 196 -3.76 5.02 -3.13
N TRP A 197 -4.97 4.52 -2.93
CA TRP A 197 -5.73 4.77 -1.72
C TRP A 197 -6.61 3.60 -1.35
N ALA A 198 -6.96 3.53 -0.08
CA ALA A 198 -7.81 2.51 0.46
C ALA A 198 -8.82 3.09 1.45
N ARG A 199 -10.05 2.59 1.35
CA ARG A 199 -11.08 2.74 2.37
C ARG A 199 -11.25 1.41 3.08
N GLY A 200 -10.77 1.34 4.31
CA GLY A 200 -11.05 0.25 5.23
C GLY A 200 -12.51 0.25 5.68
N ASN A 201 -12.92 -0.81 6.37
CA ASN A 201 -14.20 -0.84 7.06
C ASN A 201 -14.03 -1.63 8.36
N TYR A 202 -14.06 -0.92 9.48
CA TYR A 202 -13.93 -1.52 10.81
C TYR A 202 -15.29 -1.71 11.50
N GLY A 203 -16.38 -1.39 10.80
CA GLY A 203 -17.74 -1.65 11.23
C GLY A 203 -18.16 -3.13 11.18
N LYS A 204 -17.27 -4.09 10.93
CA LYS A 204 -17.61 -5.53 10.93
C LYS A 204 -17.47 -6.14 12.33
N PRO A 205 -18.45 -6.92 12.82
CA PRO A 205 -18.38 -7.57 14.13
C PRO A 205 -17.11 -8.39 14.35
N LYS A 206 -16.62 -9.07 13.32
CA LYS A 206 -15.41 -9.90 13.41
C LYS A 206 -14.10 -9.10 13.48
N THR A 207 -14.08 -7.86 13.00
CA THR A 207 -12.85 -7.03 12.98
C THR A 207 -12.52 -6.53 14.39
N PHE A 208 -13.56 -6.19 15.16
CA PHE A 208 -13.43 -5.79 16.56
C PHE A 208 -14.59 -6.37 17.38
N PRO A 209 -14.51 -7.66 17.77
CA PRO A 209 -15.61 -8.37 18.44
C PRO A 209 -15.89 -7.85 19.86
N TYR A 210 -14.93 -7.13 20.45
CA TYR A 210 -15.04 -6.54 21.79
C TYR A 210 -15.69 -5.15 21.79
N LEU A 211 -15.80 -4.47 20.64
CA LEU A 211 -16.42 -3.15 20.59
C LEU A 211 -17.94 -3.29 20.67
N LYS A 212 -18.52 -2.67 21.71
CA LYS A 212 -19.97 -2.48 21.80
C LYS A 212 -20.43 -1.61 20.62
N ARG A 213 -21.59 -1.96 20.06
CA ARG A 213 -22.16 -1.34 18.85
C ARG A 213 -23.32 -0.42 19.19
N GLY A 214 -23.63 0.47 18.25
CA GLY A 214 -24.73 1.41 18.41
C GLY A 214 -24.52 2.48 19.46
N ARG A 215 -25.64 3.06 19.91
CA ARG A 215 -25.69 4.16 20.90
C ARG A 215 -25.05 3.84 22.26
N ARG A 216 -24.81 2.56 22.57
CA ARG A 216 -24.14 2.10 23.79
C ARG A 216 -22.65 1.77 23.56
N GLY A 217 -22.17 1.91 22.33
CA GLY A 217 -20.78 1.69 21.93
C GLY A 217 -19.89 2.88 22.25
N ASN A 218 -18.61 2.61 22.52
CA ASN A 218 -17.64 3.64 22.91
C ASN A 218 -17.53 4.78 21.88
N LEU A 219 -17.63 4.47 20.59
CA LEU A 219 -17.62 5.46 19.51
C LEU A 219 -18.78 6.47 19.62
N PHE A 220 -20.01 6.00 19.91
CA PHE A 220 -21.15 6.90 20.14
C PHE A 220 -20.99 7.67 21.46
N LEU A 221 -20.56 6.98 22.52
CA LEU A 221 -20.38 7.60 23.83
C LEU A 221 -19.27 8.66 23.83
N SER A 222 -18.28 8.53 22.95
CA SER A 222 -17.24 9.54 22.71
C SER A 222 -17.78 10.85 22.12
N VAL A 223 -19.02 10.86 21.66
CA VAL A 223 -19.72 12.08 21.22
C VAL A 223 -20.76 12.49 22.26
N LEU A 224 -21.62 11.54 22.66
CA LEU A 224 -22.77 11.82 23.53
C LEU A 224 -22.39 12.13 24.99
N ARG A 225 -21.24 11.65 25.46
CA ARG A 225 -20.84 11.69 26.87
C ARG A 225 -19.37 12.04 27.07
N ASN A 226 -18.75 12.72 26.10
CA ASN A 226 -17.36 13.11 26.25
C ASN A 226 -17.23 14.30 27.21
N PRO A 227 -16.60 14.12 28.39
CA PRO A 227 -16.46 15.20 29.36
C PRO A 227 -15.50 16.30 28.87
N ASP A 228 -14.64 15.98 27.91
CA ASP A 228 -13.65 16.88 27.34
C ASP A 228 -14.17 17.59 26.09
N CYS A 229 -15.31 17.19 25.54
CA CYS A 229 -15.95 17.85 24.39
C CYS A 229 -17.47 17.62 24.42
N PRO A 230 -18.26 18.56 24.99
CA PRO A 230 -19.71 18.43 25.09
C PRO A 230 -20.39 18.23 23.73
N GLU A 231 -21.41 17.37 23.69
CA GLU A 231 -22.18 17.05 22.48
C GLU A 231 -22.69 18.30 21.76
N ARG A 232 -23.18 19.29 22.51
CA ARG A 232 -23.65 20.56 21.94
C ARG A 232 -22.54 21.29 21.18
N THR A 233 -21.36 21.44 21.79
CA THR A 233 -20.20 22.06 21.15
C THR A 233 -19.83 21.33 19.86
N LEU A 234 -19.82 19.99 19.91
CA LEU A 234 -19.52 19.16 18.74
C LEU A 234 -20.54 19.31 17.63
N LEU A 235 -21.84 19.27 17.92
CA LEU A 235 -22.88 19.36 16.91
C LEU A 235 -23.02 20.76 16.31
N GLU A 236 -22.74 21.82 17.11
CA GLU A 236 -22.68 23.20 16.61
C GLU A 236 -21.48 23.40 15.67
N HIS A 237 -20.31 22.82 15.99
CA HIS A 237 -19.09 22.96 15.18
C HIS A 237 -19.02 22.00 13.98
N TYR A 238 -19.55 20.78 14.14
CA TYR A 238 -19.52 19.67 13.17
C TYR A 238 -20.93 19.15 12.88
N PRO A 239 -21.76 19.92 12.16
CA PRO A 239 -23.18 19.59 11.96
C PRO A 239 -23.41 18.27 11.20
N GLU A 240 -22.44 17.79 10.43
CA GLU A 240 -22.51 16.50 9.74
C GLU A 240 -22.52 15.32 10.71
N LEU A 241 -22.03 15.50 11.94
CA LEU A 241 -22.08 14.48 12.99
C LEU A 241 -23.51 14.07 13.34
N ALA A 242 -24.48 15.00 13.23
CA ALA A 242 -25.89 14.70 13.43
C ALA A 242 -26.40 13.59 12.49
N LYS A 243 -25.89 13.54 11.25
CA LYS A 243 -26.26 12.49 10.28
C LYS A 243 -25.77 11.11 10.71
N ILE A 244 -24.59 11.04 11.32
CA ILE A 244 -24.00 9.79 11.84
C ILE A 244 -24.81 9.31 13.05
N LEU A 245 -25.14 10.22 13.97
CA LEU A 245 -25.92 9.89 15.19
C LEU A 245 -27.38 9.48 14.89
N ALA A 246 -27.91 9.89 13.74
CA ALA A 246 -29.24 9.52 13.28
C ALA A 246 -29.33 8.13 12.64
N VAL A 247 -28.20 7.44 12.39
CA VAL A 247 -28.22 6.08 11.84
C VAL A 247 -28.68 5.10 12.91
N GLU A 248 -29.85 4.49 12.69
CA GLU A 248 -30.49 3.55 13.65
C GLU A 248 -29.87 2.15 13.63
N ASP A 249 -29.32 1.71 12.50
CA ASP A 249 -28.63 0.43 12.41
C ASP A 249 -27.25 0.53 13.09
N ASP A 250 -27.16 -0.10 14.27
CA ASP A 250 -25.98 -0.10 15.14
C ASP A 250 -24.69 -0.59 14.47
N GLN A 251 -24.79 -1.46 13.46
CA GLN A 251 -23.64 -1.99 12.73
C GLN A 251 -23.23 -1.06 11.60
N LEU A 252 -24.19 -0.54 10.83
CA LEU A 252 -23.96 0.43 9.77
C LEU A 252 -23.38 1.73 10.32
N ALA A 253 -23.87 2.16 11.48
CA ALA A 253 -23.38 3.36 12.18
C ALA A 253 -21.93 3.24 12.64
N GLN A 254 -21.30 2.06 12.58
CA GLN A 254 -19.86 1.89 12.82
C GLN A 254 -19.05 1.65 11.54
N ALA A 255 -19.71 1.58 10.38
CA ALA A 255 -19.07 1.34 9.11
C ALA A 255 -18.56 2.65 8.49
N ALA A 256 -17.56 2.60 7.62
CA ALA A 256 -17.06 3.80 6.94
C ALA A 256 -18.06 4.38 5.91
N ILE A 257 -19.07 5.08 6.41
CA ILE A 257 -20.14 5.75 5.64
C ILE A 257 -19.94 7.27 5.58
N PHE A 258 -20.61 7.90 4.63
CA PHE A 258 -20.48 9.33 4.29
C PHE A 258 -19.08 9.74 3.85
N THR A 259 -18.24 8.78 3.44
CA THR A 259 -16.90 9.06 2.94
C THR A 259 -16.95 9.54 1.49
N ARG A 260 -16.00 10.39 1.11
CA ARG A 260 -15.91 10.96 -0.23
C ARG A 260 -14.51 10.77 -0.81
N PHE A 261 -14.44 10.22 -2.01
CA PHE A 261 -13.23 10.15 -2.82
C PHE A 261 -13.50 10.87 -4.14
N ALA A 262 -12.90 12.03 -4.34
CA ALA A 262 -13.21 12.87 -5.50
C ALA A 262 -11.98 13.45 -6.20
N ALA A 263 -11.96 13.44 -7.53
CA ALA A 263 -10.91 14.07 -8.33
C ALA A 263 -9.48 13.60 -7.97
N ASN A 264 -9.32 12.43 -7.36
CA ASN A 264 -7.99 11.85 -7.11
C ASN A 264 -7.50 11.17 -8.39
N CYS A 265 -6.21 11.22 -8.64
CA CYS A 265 -5.61 10.48 -9.72
C CYS A 265 -4.42 9.66 -9.26
N TYR A 266 -4.18 8.56 -9.96
CA TYR A 266 -3.02 7.72 -9.73
C TYR A 266 -2.37 7.29 -11.05
N ALA A 267 -1.05 7.13 -11.02
CA ALA A 267 -0.26 6.63 -12.16
C ALA A 267 0.80 5.67 -11.66
N ALA A 268 1.26 4.74 -12.49
CA ALA A 268 2.30 3.78 -12.11
C ALA A 268 2.00 3.14 -10.74
N SER A 269 0.77 2.74 -10.50
CA SER A 269 0.27 2.33 -9.18
C SER A 269 -0.73 1.18 -9.34
N GLY A 270 -0.98 0.45 -8.27
CA GLY A 270 -2.08 -0.52 -8.23
C GLY A 270 -3.43 0.20 -8.21
N HIS A 271 -4.50 -0.53 -7.92
CA HIS A 271 -5.84 0.07 -7.91
C HIS A 271 -6.30 0.46 -6.51
N PRO A 272 -7.16 1.48 -6.41
CA PRO A 272 -7.86 1.81 -5.19
C PRO A 272 -8.59 0.62 -4.57
N MET A 273 -8.58 0.55 -3.24
CA MET A 273 -9.25 -0.53 -2.50
C MET A 273 -10.43 -0.02 -1.69
N TYR A 274 -11.57 -0.70 -1.79
CA TYR A 274 -12.76 -0.41 -0.98
C TYR A 274 -13.26 -1.67 -0.29
N ARG A 275 -13.06 -1.78 1.03
CA ARG A 275 -13.51 -2.95 1.80
C ARG A 275 -15.00 -2.89 2.08
N ASP A 276 -15.72 -3.99 1.87
CA ASP A 276 -17.15 -4.11 2.18
C ASP A 276 -18.08 -3.20 1.37
N TRP A 277 -17.76 -3.05 0.08
CA TRP A 277 -18.50 -2.20 -0.84
C TRP A 277 -20.03 -2.40 -0.81
N LYS A 278 -20.52 -3.63 -0.62
CA LYS A 278 -21.97 -3.90 -0.54
C LYS A 278 -22.69 -3.14 0.60
N VAL A 279 -21.98 -2.87 1.70
CA VAL A 279 -22.55 -2.19 2.88
C VAL A 279 -22.35 -0.68 2.78
N THR A 280 -21.14 -0.25 2.46
CA THR A 280 -20.74 1.16 2.55
C THR A 280 -20.80 1.90 1.22
N GLY A 281 -20.88 1.18 0.10
CA GLY A 281 -20.96 1.75 -1.25
C GLY A 281 -22.10 2.74 -1.44
N PRO A 282 -23.34 2.46 -0.96
CA PRO A 282 -24.45 3.42 -1.02
C PRO A 282 -24.19 4.75 -0.29
N TYR A 283 -23.22 4.76 0.63
CA TYR A 283 -22.87 5.92 1.44
C TYR A 283 -21.47 6.48 1.11
N THR A 284 -20.83 5.97 0.06
CA THR A 284 -19.50 6.42 -0.37
C THR A 284 -19.65 7.18 -1.69
N THR A 285 -19.26 8.46 -1.69
CA THR A 285 -19.25 9.25 -2.93
C THR A 285 -17.94 9.04 -3.67
N LEU A 286 -18.01 8.45 -4.88
CA LEU A 286 -16.90 8.37 -5.82
C LEU A 286 -17.19 9.29 -7.01
N SER A 287 -16.34 10.28 -7.29
CA SER A 287 -16.59 11.21 -8.40
C SER A 287 -15.30 11.72 -9.04
N GLY A 288 -15.14 11.55 -10.35
CA GLY A 288 -14.02 12.14 -11.10
C GLY A 288 -12.64 11.60 -10.74
N ASN A 289 -12.53 10.48 -10.03
CA ASN A 289 -11.22 9.85 -9.81
C ASN A 289 -10.76 9.16 -11.10
N ALA A 290 -9.45 9.18 -11.39
CA ALA A 290 -8.91 8.62 -12.62
C ALA A 290 -7.60 7.85 -12.42
N GLU A 291 -7.46 6.77 -13.18
CA GLU A 291 -6.14 6.21 -13.46
C GLU A 291 -5.53 6.97 -14.64
N ILE A 292 -4.27 7.34 -14.55
CA ILE A 292 -3.51 7.96 -15.64
C ILE A 292 -2.61 6.90 -16.26
N THR A 293 -2.95 6.47 -17.46
CA THR A 293 -2.19 5.49 -18.24
C THR A 293 -1.14 6.23 -19.08
N GLY A 294 0.11 6.22 -18.63
CA GLY A 294 1.23 6.91 -19.28
C GLY A 294 1.79 8.07 -18.47
N ASP A 295 2.35 9.09 -19.14
CA ASP A 295 2.96 10.24 -18.47
C ASP A 295 1.89 11.09 -17.74
N PRO A 296 1.96 11.21 -16.40
CA PRO A 296 1.06 12.08 -15.63
C PRO A 296 1.26 13.58 -15.90
N GLY A 297 2.35 13.94 -16.58
CA GLY A 297 2.66 15.31 -16.99
C GLY A 297 3.25 16.14 -15.88
N PHE A 298 4.11 15.54 -15.04
CA PHE A 298 5.05 16.30 -14.21
C PHE A 298 6.06 17.04 -15.11
N VAL A 299 6.60 18.17 -14.63
CA VAL A 299 7.66 18.91 -15.34
C VAL A 299 8.91 18.04 -15.47
N ASP A 300 9.42 17.53 -14.35
CA ASP A 300 10.47 16.51 -14.30
C ASP A 300 10.30 15.65 -13.04
N TYR A 301 9.66 14.49 -13.20
CA TYR A 301 9.42 13.58 -12.08
C TYR A 301 10.73 13.02 -11.48
N ARG A 302 11.72 12.67 -12.31
CA ARG A 302 12.97 12.05 -11.85
C ARG A 302 13.91 13.06 -11.20
N GLY A 303 13.88 14.31 -11.65
CA GLY A 303 14.61 15.43 -11.06
C GLY A 303 13.90 16.13 -9.90
N PHE A 304 12.84 15.53 -9.34
CA PHE A 304 12.06 16.08 -8.21
C PHE A 304 11.32 17.40 -8.49
N ASP A 305 11.06 17.72 -9.75
CA ASP A 305 10.17 18.82 -10.13
C ASP A 305 8.76 18.30 -10.44
N TRP A 306 7.96 18.20 -9.37
CA TRP A 306 6.60 17.68 -9.44
C TRP A 306 5.55 18.74 -9.68
N ARG A 307 5.94 19.91 -10.20
CA ARG A 307 5.00 20.82 -10.84
C ARG A 307 4.31 20.09 -11.99
N LEU A 308 3.07 20.47 -12.26
CA LEU A 308 2.32 19.92 -13.39
C LEU A 308 2.47 20.82 -14.61
N LYS A 309 2.70 20.21 -15.77
CA LYS A 309 2.62 20.90 -17.05
C LYS A 309 1.17 21.39 -17.26
N PRO A 310 0.97 22.55 -17.91
CA PRO A 310 -0.36 22.97 -18.35
C PRO A 310 -1.05 21.85 -19.14
N ASP A 311 -2.35 21.67 -18.92
CA ASP A 311 -3.18 20.66 -19.58
C ASP A 311 -2.75 19.19 -19.39
N SER A 312 -1.87 18.92 -18.41
CA SER A 312 -1.48 17.55 -18.08
C SER A 312 -2.70 16.69 -17.72
N PRO A 313 -2.65 15.36 -17.96
CA PRO A 313 -3.74 14.46 -17.56
C PRO A 313 -4.13 14.61 -16.08
N VAL A 314 -3.14 14.78 -15.20
CA VAL A 314 -3.38 15.06 -13.77
C VAL A 314 -4.08 16.39 -13.56
N SER A 315 -3.69 17.47 -14.25
CA SER A 315 -4.33 18.78 -14.12
C SER A 315 -5.81 18.75 -14.52
N LYS A 316 -6.16 17.99 -15.57
CA LYS A 316 -7.57 17.83 -16.00
C LYS A 316 -8.44 17.16 -14.94
N VAL A 317 -7.88 16.23 -14.17
CA VAL A 317 -8.60 15.51 -13.11
C VAL A 317 -8.69 16.35 -11.84
N THR A 318 -7.58 16.95 -11.41
CA THR A 318 -7.46 17.68 -10.14
C THR A 318 -7.93 19.14 -10.22
N GLY A 319 -8.13 19.67 -11.43
CA GLY A 319 -8.39 21.09 -11.68
C GLY A 319 -7.12 21.96 -11.69
N GLY A 320 -5.94 21.35 -11.79
CA GLY A 320 -4.64 22.05 -11.89
C GLY A 320 -4.10 22.61 -10.57
N ASP A 321 -4.76 22.37 -9.45
CA ASP A 321 -4.39 22.92 -8.13
C ASP A 321 -3.35 22.04 -7.41
N CYS A 322 -2.14 21.96 -7.97
CA CYS A 322 -1.05 21.11 -7.43
C CYS A 322 -0.19 21.81 -6.35
N ARG A 323 0.07 23.11 -6.48
CA ARG A 323 0.83 23.96 -5.54
C ARG A 323 2.22 23.44 -5.11
N PHE A 324 2.83 22.55 -5.88
CA PHE A 324 4.10 21.93 -5.51
C PHE A 324 5.21 22.95 -5.23
N GLU A 325 5.21 24.09 -5.92
CA GLU A 325 6.15 25.19 -5.71
C GLU A 325 6.12 25.75 -4.29
N LYS A 326 4.97 25.71 -3.62
CA LYS A 326 4.77 26.21 -2.25
C LYS A 326 5.13 25.20 -1.17
N MET A 327 5.36 23.93 -1.52
CA MET A 327 5.64 22.88 -0.54
C MET A 327 7.08 22.91 -0.05
N GLY A 328 7.29 22.64 1.24
CA GLY A 328 8.59 22.55 1.88
C GLY A 328 9.05 23.87 2.46
N LEU A 329 10.35 23.91 2.76
CA LEU A 329 10.99 25.06 3.37
C LEU A 329 10.91 26.30 2.46
N TYR A 330 10.84 27.48 3.07
CA TYR A 330 10.89 28.76 2.37
C TYR A 330 11.93 29.69 2.99
N ASP A 331 12.41 30.65 2.19
CA ASP A 331 13.37 31.66 2.65
C ASP A 331 12.68 32.62 3.63
N ASP A 332 13.23 32.74 4.83
CA ASP A 332 12.75 33.61 5.89
C ASP A 332 13.94 34.11 6.73
N PRO A 333 13.94 35.37 7.21
CA PRO A 333 15.03 35.89 8.05
C PRO A 333 15.26 35.10 9.35
N LEU A 334 14.25 34.39 9.85
CA LEU A 334 14.34 33.54 11.04
C LEU A 334 14.87 32.13 10.72
N ARG A 335 14.98 31.76 9.45
CA ARG A 335 15.47 30.43 9.07
C ARG A 335 16.97 30.33 9.24
N VAL A 336 17.42 29.32 10.00
CA VAL A 336 18.83 29.15 10.35
C VAL A 336 19.72 28.69 9.18
N SER A 337 19.13 28.00 8.20
CA SER A 337 19.83 27.46 7.04
C SER A 337 19.06 27.73 5.75
N LYS A 338 19.75 27.62 4.61
CA LYS A 338 19.14 27.82 3.30
C LYS A 338 17.93 26.90 3.10
N ALA A 339 16.84 27.42 2.55
CA ALA A 339 15.70 26.61 2.18
C ALA A 339 16.08 25.60 1.08
N VAL A 340 15.75 24.34 1.32
CA VAL A 340 15.88 23.25 0.35
C VAL A 340 14.56 22.47 0.31
N LYS A 341 14.19 21.94 -0.86
CA LYS A 341 12.93 21.19 -0.99
C LYS A 341 13.06 19.75 -0.52
N PHE A 342 14.16 19.10 -0.90
CA PHE A 342 14.53 17.75 -0.47
C PHE A 342 15.96 17.75 0.07
N ALA A 343 16.29 16.80 0.92
CA ALA A 343 17.67 16.58 1.34
C ALA A 343 18.53 16.05 0.20
N ALA A 344 19.84 16.24 0.27
CA ALA A 344 20.77 15.83 -0.77
C ALA A 344 20.82 14.30 -0.99
N ASP A 345 20.48 13.53 0.04
CA ASP A 345 20.47 12.07 0.10
C ASP A 345 19.06 11.47 -0.04
N VAL A 346 18.08 12.24 -0.54
CA VAL A 346 16.73 11.74 -0.83
C VAL A 346 16.76 10.50 -1.73
N SER A 347 15.98 9.48 -1.38
CA SER A 347 15.86 8.29 -2.23
C SER A 347 15.35 8.66 -3.63
N PRO A 348 15.95 8.17 -4.73
CA PRO A 348 15.58 8.59 -6.08
C PRO A 348 14.13 8.18 -6.44
N PRO A 349 13.41 8.91 -7.32
CA PRO A 349 12.10 8.47 -7.79
C PRO A 349 12.20 7.22 -8.68
N ARG A 350 11.16 6.38 -8.67
CA ARG A 350 11.10 5.19 -9.55
C ARG A 350 10.49 5.56 -10.91
N PRO A 351 10.91 4.94 -12.02
CA PRO A 351 10.25 5.13 -13.31
C PRO A 351 8.71 5.01 -13.23
N LEU A 352 7.99 5.84 -13.98
CA LEU A 352 6.51 5.89 -14.00
C LEU A 352 5.88 4.93 -15.03
N ASP A 353 6.67 3.98 -15.53
CA ASP A 353 6.27 3.02 -16.56
C ASP A 353 5.65 1.74 -15.96
N ARG A 354 5.71 1.55 -14.63
CA ARG A 354 5.35 0.28 -13.97
C ARG A 354 4.59 0.48 -12.67
N CYS A 355 3.58 -0.37 -12.44
CA CYS A 355 2.92 -0.50 -11.15
C CYS A 355 3.85 -1.21 -10.15
N PRO A 356 4.19 -0.60 -8.98
CA PRO A 356 4.83 -1.32 -7.89
C PRO A 356 3.79 -2.25 -7.28
N GLU A 357 3.95 -3.55 -7.46
CA GLU A 357 2.93 -4.51 -7.04
C GLU A 357 2.89 -4.72 -5.51
N PRO A 358 1.69 -4.95 -4.93
CA PRO A 358 1.53 -5.37 -3.53
C PRO A 358 2.14 -6.75 -3.28
N SER A 359 2.55 -7.03 -2.04
CA SER A 359 3.04 -8.37 -1.59
C SER A 359 2.01 -9.47 -1.67
N LYS A 360 1.69 -9.86 -2.88
CA LYS A 360 1.37 -11.26 -3.10
C LYS A 360 2.66 -12.06 -3.00
N PRO A 361 2.57 -13.34 -2.56
CA PRO A 361 3.71 -14.23 -2.60
C PRO A 361 4.31 -14.17 -4.00
N GLY A 362 5.60 -13.82 -4.12
CA GLY A 362 6.25 -13.71 -5.42
C GLY A 362 6.36 -15.05 -6.15
N ILE A 363 6.02 -16.16 -5.50
CA ILE A 363 5.82 -17.47 -6.13
C ILE A 363 4.50 -18.07 -5.64
N ARG A 364 3.67 -18.50 -6.58
CA ARG A 364 2.45 -19.26 -6.32
C ARG A 364 2.51 -20.58 -7.09
N LEU A 365 2.28 -21.68 -6.38
CA LEU A 365 2.24 -23.04 -6.93
C LEU A 365 0.85 -23.60 -6.68
N GLY A 366 0.16 -23.98 -7.74
CA GLY A 366 -1.21 -24.49 -7.67
C GLY A 366 -1.32 -25.90 -8.20
N VAL A 367 -2.19 -26.71 -7.60
CA VAL A 367 -2.68 -27.96 -8.18
C VAL A 367 -4.19 -27.83 -8.30
N LEU A 368 -4.74 -27.86 -9.52
CA LEU A 368 -6.16 -27.67 -9.80
C LEU A 368 -6.77 -28.93 -10.40
N ILE A 369 -7.83 -29.48 -9.80
CA ILE A 369 -8.54 -30.64 -10.38
C ILE A 369 -9.28 -30.26 -11.65
N ARG A 370 -9.22 -31.12 -12.67
CA ARG A 370 -10.16 -31.09 -13.79
C ARG A 370 -11.41 -31.90 -13.49
N GLY A 371 -12.51 -31.24 -13.17
CA GLY A 371 -13.79 -31.92 -12.98
C GLY A 371 -14.74 -31.20 -12.03
N LYS A 372 -15.94 -31.76 -11.86
CA LYS A 372 -16.96 -31.21 -10.98
C LYS A 372 -16.80 -31.82 -9.58
N MET A 373 -16.35 -31.00 -8.62
CA MET A 373 -16.35 -31.37 -7.19
C MET A 373 -17.78 -31.68 -6.72
N ALA A 374 -17.92 -32.65 -5.81
CA ALA A 374 -19.21 -32.91 -5.19
C ALA A 374 -19.64 -31.71 -4.32
N LYS A 375 -20.95 -31.48 -4.20
CA LYS A 375 -21.49 -30.37 -3.40
C LYS A 375 -21.09 -30.54 -1.93
N GLY A 376 -20.29 -29.60 -1.41
CA GLY A 376 -19.83 -29.59 -0.01
C GLY A 376 -18.41 -30.13 0.19
N GLU A 377 -17.80 -30.67 -0.86
CA GLU A 377 -16.43 -31.14 -0.85
C GLU A 377 -15.42 -29.98 -0.84
N LYS A 378 -14.40 -30.06 0.02
CA LYS A 378 -13.45 -28.95 0.26
C LYS A 378 -12.05 -29.18 -0.30
N ALA A 379 -11.63 -30.43 -0.50
CA ALA A 379 -10.33 -30.84 -1.02
C ALA A 379 -10.40 -32.28 -1.55
N PHE A 380 -9.41 -32.67 -2.36
CA PHE A 380 -9.22 -34.02 -2.93
C PHE A 380 -7.93 -34.68 -2.42
N ALA A 381 -7.36 -34.13 -1.36
CA ALA A 381 -6.10 -34.55 -0.78
C ALA A 381 -6.10 -34.31 0.72
N LEU A 382 -5.18 -34.98 1.39
CA LEU A 382 -4.92 -35.00 2.82
C LEU A 382 -3.43 -34.76 3.08
N ASP A 383 -3.03 -34.71 4.35
CA ASP A 383 -1.63 -34.67 4.80
C ASP A 383 -0.76 -33.60 4.11
N PHE A 384 -1.26 -32.37 4.12
CA PHE A 384 -0.58 -31.22 3.51
C PHE A 384 0.65 -30.78 4.31
N ASP A 385 1.78 -30.58 3.62
CA ASP A 385 2.98 -29.92 4.14
C ASP A 385 3.47 -28.87 3.12
N GLY A 386 3.77 -27.66 3.59
CA GLY A 386 4.12 -26.52 2.73
C GLY A 386 3.01 -26.05 1.77
N CYS A 387 1.79 -26.55 1.88
CA CYS A 387 0.63 -26.18 1.06
C CYS A 387 -0.69 -26.31 1.84
N GLN A 388 -1.80 -25.89 1.25
CA GLN A 388 -3.14 -25.97 1.86
C GLN A 388 -4.25 -26.01 0.79
N PRO A 389 -5.42 -26.57 1.09
CA PRO A 389 -6.56 -26.51 0.19
C PRO A 389 -7.10 -25.08 0.06
N GLU A 390 -7.40 -24.68 -1.17
CA GLU A 390 -8.03 -23.42 -1.56
C GLU A 390 -9.32 -23.76 -2.33
N GLY A 391 -10.43 -23.09 -2.02
CA GLY A 391 -11.77 -23.48 -2.53
C GLY A 391 -11.83 -23.71 -4.05
N ALA A 392 -12.78 -24.54 -4.48
CA ALA A 392 -12.96 -25.03 -5.86
C ALA A 392 -12.01 -26.15 -6.32
N GLY A 393 -11.59 -27.04 -5.41
CA GLY A 393 -10.77 -28.20 -5.77
C GLY A 393 -9.33 -27.83 -6.11
N ARG A 394 -8.76 -26.83 -5.41
CA ARG A 394 -7.39 -26.37 -5.59
C ARG A 394 -6.55 -26.66 -4.35
N ILE A 395 -5.28 -27.01 -4.55
CA ILE A 395 -4.25 -27.02 -3.52
C ILE A 395 -3.28 -25.89 -3.86
N LEU A 396 -2.88 -25.15 -2.83
CA LEU A 396 -2.06 -23.97 -2.98
C LEU A 396 -0.84 -24.02 -2.07
N ALA A 397 0.35 -23.88 -2.67
CA ALA A 397 1.57 -23.49 -1.96
C ALA A 397 1.94 -22.06 -2.35
N THR A 398 2.26 -21.23 -1.37
CA THR A 398 2.67 -19.84 -1.59
C THR A 398 4.01 -19.58 -0.92
N ALA A 399 4.90 -18.92 -1.65
CA ALA A 399 6.19 -18.50 -1.13
C ALA A 399 6.38 -17.00 -1.34
N GLY A 400 6.99 -16.34 -0.36
CA GLY A 400 7.40 -14.94 -0.49
C GLY A 400 8.33 -14.71 -1.69
N THR A 401 8.57 -13.44 -2.02
CA THR A 401 9.38 -13.07 -3.18
C THR A 401 10.73 -13.82 -3.18
N PRO A 402 11.08 -14.51 -4.27
CA PRO A 402 12.35 -15.19 -4.36
C PRO A 402 13.51 -14.19 -4.23
N PRO A 403 14.66 -14.61 -3.69
CA PRO A 403 15.77 -13.70 -3.51
C PRO A 403 16.28 -13.20 -4.88
N LEU A 404 16.74 -11.95 -4.90
CA LEU A 404 17.30 -11.32 -6.09
C LEU A 404 18.65 -11.97 -6.40
N GLY A 405 18.82 -12.50 -7.61
CA GLY A 405 20.08 -13.07 -8.08
C GLY A 405 20.51 -14.40 -7.45
N GLN A 406 19.84 -14.88 -6.40
CA GLN A 406 20.16 -16.14 -5.71
C GLN A 406 19.04 -17.16 -5.90
N TRP A 407 19.41 -18.43 -6.14
CA TRP A 407 18.44 -19.52 -6.21
C TRP A 407 18.04 -19.98 -4.80
N ARG A 408 16.74 -20.10 -4.57
CA ARG A 408 16.18 -20.69 -3.35
C ARG A 408 15.34 -21.90 -3.69
N GLU A 409 15.48 -22.97 -2.91
CA GLU A 409 14.66 -24.17 -3.05
C GLU A 409 13.33 -24.02 -2.30
N TYR A 410 12.28 -24.55 -2.91
CA TYR A 410 10.91 -24.60 -2.41
C TYR A 410 10.39 -26.02 -2.55
N SER A 411 9.64 -26.49 -1.56
CA SER A 411 9.01 -27.81 -1.59
C SER A 411 7.65 -27.83 -0.92
N PHE A 412 6.77 -28.69 -1.40
CA PHE A 412 5.49 -28.96 -0.75
C PHE A 412 5.06 -30.40 -1.03
N SER A 413 4.18 -30.94 -0.19
CA SER A 413 3.61 -32.28 -0.35
C SER A 413 2.17 -32.39 0.12
N PHE A 414 1.48 -33.40 -0.40
CA PHE A 414 0.12 -33.78 -0.04
C PHE A 414 -0.14 -35.23 -0.47
N VAL A 415 -1.21 -35.86 0.02
CA VAL A 415 -1.62 -37.23 -0.35
C VAL A 415 -3.00 -37.18 -1.02
N PRO A 416 -3.15 -37.56 -2.30
CA PRO A 416 -4.45 -37.59 -2.97
C PRO A 416 -5.39 -38.60 -2.31
N ASP A 417 -6.65 -38.23 -2.09
CA ASP A 417 -7.68 -39.11 -1.52
C ASP A 417 -8.40 -39.96 -2.60
N ARG A 418 -8.06 -39.73 -3.88
CA ARG A 418 -8.59 -40.42 -5.06
C ARG A 418 -7.67 -40.28 -6.26
N ASP A 419 -7.88 -41.14 -7.25
CA ASP A 419 -7.29 -40.98 -8.57
C ASP A 419 -7.87 -39.74 -9.25
N CYS A 420 -7.01 -38.85 -9.76
CA CYS A 420 -7.43 -37.63 -10.43
C CYS A 420 -6.38 -37.03 -11.36
N THR A 421 -6.87 -36.37 -12.41
CA THR A 421 -6.07 -35.51 -13.28
C THR A 421 -6.09 -34.07 -12.76
N VAL A 422 -4.91 -33.46 -12.68
CA VAL A 422 -4.72 -32.10 -12.18
C VAL A 422 -3.88 -31.24 -13.13
N ASP A 423 -4.16 -29.94 -13.14
CA ASP A 423 -3.28 -28.92 -13.71
C ASP A 423 -2.35 -28.41 -12.60
N PHE A 424 -1.05 -28.69 -12.70
CA PHE A 424 -0.02 -28.09 -11.86
C PHE A 424 0.41 -26.76 -12.47
N GLU A 425 0.23 -25.67 -11.73
CA GLU A 425 0.51 -24.30 -12.17
C GLU A 425 1.65 -23.68 -11.36
N VAL A 426 2.61 -23.04 -12.04
CA VAL A 426 3.61 -22.16 -11.43
C VAL A 426 3.39 -20.73 -11.93
N GLU A 427 3.20 -19.82 -10.99
CA GLU A 427 3.01 -18.38 -11.21
C GLU A 427 4.12 -17.62 -10.46
N GLY A 428 4.71 -16.65 -11.15
CA GLY A 428 5.76 -15.79 -10.60
C GLY A 428 5.26 -14.44 -10.09
N SER A 429 6.19 -13.59 -9.69
CA SER A 429 5.92 -12.22 -9.29
C SER A 429 5.23 -11.43 -10.39
N CYS A 430 4.53 -10.39 -9.99
CA CYS A 430 3.90 -9.50 -10.94
C CYS A 430 4.90 -8.45 -11.46
N GLY A 431 4.77 -8.08 -12.74
CA GLY A 431 5.67 -7.14 -13.41
C GLY A 431 6.96 -7.80 -13.91
N GLU A 432 7.80 -8.31 -13.01
CA GLU A 432 9.07 -8.96 -13.36
C GLU A 432 8.98 -10.49 -13.39
N LYS A 433 9.76 -11.11 -14.28
CA LYS A 433 9.83 -12.57 -14.41
C LYS A 433 10.37 -13.19 -13.12
N THR A 434 9.78 -14.30 -12.69
CA THR A 434 10.42 -15.24 -11.77
C THR A 434 11.03 -16.37 -12.57
N LEU A 435 12.30 -16.66 -12.29
CA LEU A 435 13.02 -17.74 -12.93
C LEU A 435 12.90 -19.00 -12.08
N TYR A 436 12.67 -20.13 -12.75
CA TYR A 436 12.50 -21.45 -12.15
C TYR A 436 13.49 -22.44 -12.73
N ASP A 437 13.98 -23.35 -11.89
CA ASP A 437 14.90 -24.42 -12.28
C ASP A 437 14.73 -25.62 -11.33
N ASP A 438 15.35 -26.77 -11.65
CA ASP A 438 15.46 -27.96 -10.80
C ASP A 438 14.10 -28.49 -10.29
N PHE A 439 13.10 -28.46 -11.18
CA PHE A 439 11.77 -29.00 -10.90
C PHE A 439 11.83 -30.52 -10.76
N ARG A 440 11.38 -31.02 -9.62
CA ARG A 440 11.36 -32.45 -9.26
C ARG A 440 10.02 -32.79 -8.64
N ALA A 441 9.45 -33.93 -9.01
CA ALA A 441 8.22 -34.43 -8.42
C ALA A 441 8.28 -35.95 -8.24
N VAL A 442 7.68 -36.44 -7.16
CA VAL A 442 7.46 -37.87 -6.90
C VAL A 442 5.99 -38.12 -6.59
N GLY A 443 5.52 -39.34 -6.85
CA GLY A 443 4.10 -39.71 -6.65
C GLY A 443 3.15 -39.15 -7.71
N VAL A 444 3.68 -38.67 -8.83
CA VAL A 444 2.93 -38.12 -9.96
C VAL A 444 3.29 -38.85 -11.24
N GLU A 445 2.31 -39.06 -12.11
CA GLU A 445 2.50 -39.51 -13.49
C GLU A 445 2.23 -38.31 -14.42
N ILE A 446 3.01 -38.16 -15.49
CA ILE A 446 2.75 -37.07 -16.44
C ILE A 446 1.60 -37.48 -17.35
N ALA A 447 0.46 -36.77 -17.26
CA ALA A 447 -0.74 -37.05 -18.05
C ALA A 447 -0.56 -36.66 -19.53
N GLU A 448 0.08 -35.52 -19.78
CA GLU A 448 0.41 -35.02 -21.11
C GLU A 448 1.90 -34.64 -21.15
N PRO A 449 2.74 -35.38 -21.92
CA PRO A 449 4.20 -35.41 -21.74
C PRO A 449 5.00 -34.17 -22.20
N SER A 450 4.38 -33.00 -22.37
CA SER A 450 5.09 -31.84 -22.93
C SER A 450 4.67 -30.49 -22.37
N PHE A 451 5.66 -29.74 -21.85
CA PHE A 451 5.63 -28.29 -21.69
C PHE A 451 5.75 -27.54 -23.05
N GLU A 452 6.03 -28.26 -24.14
CA GLU A 452 6.43 -27.73 -25.45
C GLU A 452 5.49 -28.09 -26.62
N GLN A 453 4.34 -28.72 -26.37
CA GLN A 453 3.31 -28.84 -27.42
C GLN A 453 2.62 -27.49 -27.61
N GLU A 454 2.50 -27.04 -28.86
CA GLU A 454 1.65 -25.90 -29.24
C GLU A 454 0.27 -26.08 -28.60
N GLY A 455 -0.03 -25.26 -27.57
CA GLY A 455 -1.30 -25.31 -26.84
C GLY A 455 -1.22 -25.54 -25.32
N CYS A 456 -0.04 -25.81 -24.73
CA CYS A 456 0.08 -25.99 -23.26
C CYS A 456 0.29 -24.69 -22.46
N TRP A 457 0.55 -23.56 -23.14
CA TRP A 457 0.52 -22.22 -22.53
C TRP A 457 -0.91 -21.73 -22.46
N ARG A 458 -1.55 -21.84 -21.30
CA ARG A 458 -2.86 -21.21 -21.10
C ARG A 458 -2.68 -19.76 -20.68
N LEU A 459 -2.99 -18.84 -21.60
CA LEU A 459 -3.58 -17.57 -21.22
C LEU A 459 -4.86 -17.86 -20.42
N LEU A 460 -5.12 -17.06 -19.37
CA LEU A 460 -6.43 -17.07 -18.72
C LEU A 460 -7.53 -16.97 -19.80
N ASP A 461 -8.49 -17.91 -19.78
CA ASP A 461 -9.69 -17.91 -20.65
C ASP A 461 -10.59 -16.67 -20.45
N LYS A 462 -10.17 -15.72 -19.60
CA LYS A 462 -10.79 -14.41 -19.47
C LYS A 462 -9.69 -13.36 -19.36
N PRO A 463 -9.76 -12.26 -20.14
CA PRO A 463 -9.01 -11.06 -19.77
C PRO A 463 -9.32 -10.78 -18.30
N THR A 464 -8.28 -10.71 -17.48
CA THR A 464 -8.45 -10.04 -16.20
C THR A 464 -8.90 -8.62 -16.52
N ALA A 465 -9.76 -8.01 -15.69
CA ALA A 465 -10.20 -6.63 -15.89
C ALA A 465 -9.03 -5.59 -15.90
N TYR A 466 -7.79 -6.06 -15.85
CA TYR A 466 -6.53 -5.33 -15.75
C TYR A 466 -5.84 -5.08 -17.11
N TYR A 467 -6.13 -5.83 -18.17
CA TYR A 467 -5.50 -5.64 -19.49
C TYR A 467 -6.48 -5.89 -20.65
N PRO A 468 -6.97 -4.83 -21.35
CA PRO A 468 -7.90 -4.99 -22.46
C PRO A 468 -7.23 -5.56 -23.73
N PRO A 469 -8.00 -6.19 -24.64
CA PRO A 469 -7.51 -6.94 -25.80
C PRO A 469 -6.68 -6.11 -26.81
N GLU A 470 -6.84 -4.79 -26.82
CA GLU A 470 -6.15 -3.90 -27.76
C GLU A 470 -4.64 -3.70 -27.48
N LYS A 471 -4.08 -4.26 -26.40
CA LYS A 471 -2.62 -4.26 -26.13
C LYS A 471 -1.88 -5.51 -26.67
N TYR A 472 -2.55 -6.39 -27.41
CA TYR A 472 -2.02 -7.70 -27.86
C TYR A 472 -1.39 -7.73 -29.27
N ASP A 473 -1.18 -6.57 -29.92
CA ASP A 473 -0.72 -6.47 -31.32
C ASP A 473 0.81 -6.48 -31.52
N ALA A 474 1.61 -6.78 -30.48
CA ALA A 474 3.02 -7.10 -30.68
C ALA A 474 3.16 -8.50 -31.32
N PRO A 475 4.05 -8.69 -32.31
CA PRO A 475 4.21 -9.96 -33.01
C PRO A 475 4.52 -11.08 -32.03
N ARG A 476 3.59 -12.04 -31.96
CA ARG A 476 3.64 -13.22 -31.11
C ARG A 476 4.67 -14.17 -31.69
N PHE A 477 5.72 -14.53 -30.96
CA PHE A 477 6.65 -15.56 -31.39
C PHE A 477 6.10 -16.95 -31.02
N PRO A 478 5.77 -17.81 -31.99
CA PRO A 478 5.49 -19.21 -31.72
C PRO A 478 6.84 -19.93 -31.56
N ILE A 479 7.11 -20.52 -30.39
CA ILE A 479 8.24 -21.43 -30.25
C ILE A 479 7.70 -22.85 -30.41
N VAL A 480 7.96 -23.39 -31.59
CA VAL A 480 7.52 -24.72 -32.05
C VAL A 480 8.77 -25.62 -32.05
N ASN A 481 8.78 -26.79 -31.42
CA ASN A 481 8.98 -28.07 -32.16
C ASN A 481 8.84 -29.39 -31.37
N ARG A 482 8.69 -30.43 -32.20
CA ARG A 482 8.30 -31.84 -32.07
C ARG A 482 9.36 -32.82 -31.51
N ASP A 483 8.88 -33.64 -30.56
CA ASP A 483 9.13 -35.05 -30.19
C ASP A 483 10.50 -35.65 -29.74
N PRO A 484 10.49 -36.58 -28.74
CA PRO A 484 11.65 -36.99 -27.89
C PRO A 484 12.09 -38.47 -28.07
N PRO A 485 13.16 -38.94 -27.37
CA PRO A 485 12.95 -40.03 -26.40
C PRO A 485 13.88 -40.01 -25.15
N HIS A 486 13.27 -40.24 -23.98
CA HIS A 486 13.83 -40.55 -22.65
C HIS A 486 14.98 -39.70 -22.07
N GLY A 487 14.60 -38.85 -21.12
CA GLY A 487 15.49 -38.02 -20.30
C GLY A 487 15.55 -36.59 -20.82
N ILE A 488 15.25 -35.60 -19.98
CA ILE A 488 15.25 -34.18 -20.37
C ILE A 488 16.69 -33.77 -20.71
N THR A 489 17.05 -33.84 -21.98
CA THR A 489 18.32 -33.37 -22.55
C THR A 489 18.13 -32.88 -24.00
N GLY A 490 18.35 -31.56 -24.20
CA GLY A 490 18.76 -30.86 -25.45
C GLY A 490 17.69 -30.65 -26.53
N ALA A 491 17.82 -29.78 -27.54
CA ALA A 491 18.51 -28.50 -27.76
C ALA A 491 17.95 -27.94 -29.10
N LEU A 492 17.73 -26.62 -29.26
CA LEU A 492 17.33 -26.00 -30.54
C LEU A 492 18.38 -24.97 -30.99
N ALA A 493 18.78 -25.06 -32.27
CA ALA A 493 19.74 -24.19 -32.95
C ALA A 493 19.01 -23.22 -33.90
N GLY A 494 19.50 -21.99 -34.03
CA GLY A 494 19.20 -21.14 -35.19
C GLY A 494 18.70 -19.71 -34.94
N LEU A 495 18.87 -19.12 -33.76
CA LEU A 495 18.57 -17.69 -33.56
C LEU A 495 19.77 -16.98 -32.92
N GLU A 496 20.46 -16.18 -33.74
CA GLU A 496 21.49 -15.25 -33.32
C GLU A 496 20.82 -14.02 -32.67
N GLY A 497 21.12 -13.74 -31.39
CA GLY A 497 20.86 -12.40 -30.84
C GLY A 497 20.65 -12.24 -29.34
N GLU A 498 20.13 -13.22 -28.60
CA GLU A 498 19.78 -13.02 -27.18
C GLU A 498 20.09 -14.23 -26.26
N ILE A 499 20.72 -13.92 -25.12
CA ILE A 499 20.91 -14.70 -23.89
C ILE A 499 21.58 -16.08 -24.05
N ARG A 500 22.89 -16.12 -23.77
CA ARG A 500 23.59 -17.34 -23.30
C ARG A 500 24.63 -16.99 -22.23
N PRO A 501 24.64 -17.68 -21.08
CA PRO A 501 25.86 -18.01 -20.37
C PRO A 501 26.55 -19.22 -21.03
N ALA A 502 27.88 -19.24 -20.93
CA ALA A 502 28.78 -20.00 -21.78
C ALA A 502 28.89 -21.52 -21.50
N ASP A 503 28.01 -22.11 -20.67
CA ASP A 503 28.20 -23.48 -20.12
C ASP A 503 26.98 -24.44 -20.16
N GLY A 504 25.76 -24.00 -20.50
CA GLY A 504 24.66 -24.89 -20.94
C GLY A 504 23.72 -25.52 -19.88
N SER A 505 23.03 -24.72 -19.03
CA SER A 505 21.95 -25.22 -18.12
C SER A 505 20.55 -24.58 -18.32
N LYS A 506 19.52 -25.30 -17.84
CA LYS A 506 18.06 -25.29 -18.14
C LYS A 506 17.26 -24.30 -17.28
N MET A 507 16.39 -23.44 -17.84
CA MET A 507 15.65 -22.44 -17.02
C MET A 507 14.24 -22.12 -17.58
N GLY A 508 13.21 -22.13 -16.72
CA GLY A 508 11.85 -21.67 -17.03
C GLY A 508 11.57 -20.27 -16.47
N ALA A 509 10.60 -19.53 -17.03
CA ALA A 509 10.22 -18.20 -16.55
C ALA A 509 8.69 -18.06 -16.48
N ALA A 510 8.18 -17.54 -15.37
CA ALA A 510 6.76 -17.22 -15.20
C ALA A 510 6.59 -15.86 -14.52
N ASN A 511 5.42 -15.25 -14.66
CA ASN A 511 5.01 -14.06 -13.91
C ASN A 511 3.50 -14.19 -13.61
N ARG A 512 2.87 -13.12 -13.10
CA ARG A 512 1.43 -13.12 -12.80
C ARG A 512 0.54 -13.41 -14.01
N ASP A 513 0.92 -12.89 -15.17
CA ASP A 513 0.12 -12.95 -16.40
C ASP A 513 0.47 -14.20 -17.23
N TRP A 514 1.66 -14.77 -17.02
CA TRP A 514 2.22 -15.90 -17.75
C TRP A 514 2.56 -17.02 -16.78
N ARG A 515 1.69 -18.04 -16.72
CA ARG A 515 1.88 -19.23 -15.89
C ARG A 515 2.47 -20.38 -16.68
N LEU A 516 3.27 -21.18 -16.00
CA LEU A 516 3.70 -22.49 -16.46
C LEU A 516 2.68 -23.52 -15.97
N VAL A 517 2.08 -24.31 -16.87
CA VAL A 517 1.07 -25.30 -16.51
C VAL A 517 1.48 -26.68 -17.03
N GLN A 518 1.42 -27.69 -16.17
CA GLN A 518 1.70 -29.08 -16.49
C GLN A 518 0.57 -29.97 -16.00
N LYS A 519 0.07 -30.86 -16.85
CA LYS A 519 -0.93 -31.84 -16.43
C LYS A 519 -0.27 -33.05 -15.81
N LEU A 520 -0.82 -33.49 -14.68
CA LEU A 520 -0.35 -34.63 -13.92
C LEU A 520 -1.52 -35.56 -13.59
N GLU A 521 -1.27 -36.86 -13.64
CA GLU A 521 -2.12 -37.89 -13.05
C GLU A 521 -1.63 -38.20 -11.64
N LEU A 522 -2.57 -38.23 -10.70
CA LEU A 522 -2.33 -38.53 -9.30
C LEU A 522 -3.08 -39.81 -8.92
N ARG A 523 -2.42 -40.66 -8.13
CA ARG A 523 -3.00 -41.90 -7.63
C ARG A 523 -3.45 -41.72 -6.19
N LYS A 524 -4.61 -42.31 -5.87
CA LYS A 524 -5.13 -42.38 -4.51
C LYS A 524 -4.09 -42.97 -3.56
N ASP A 525 -3.96 -42.37 -2.38
CA ASP A 525 -3.11 -42.82 -1.27
C ASP A 525 -1.60 -42.86 -1.59
N VAL A 526 -1.17 -42.33 -2.74
CA VAL A 526 0.25 -42.21 -3.11
C VAL A 526 0.75 -40.80 -2.76
N PRO A 527 1.70 -40.65 -1.82
CA PRO A 527 2.19 -39.32 -1.44
C PRO A 527 2.85 -38.57 -2.60
N VAL A 528 2.40 -37.34 -2.82
CA VAL A 528 2.97 -36.41 -3.79
C VAL A 528 3.93 -35.48 -3.09
N LYS A 529 5.15 -35.34 -3.62
CA LYS A 529 6.11 -34.34 -3.14
C LYS A 529 6.78 -33.66 -4.32
N ILE A 530 6.85 -32.33 -4.26
CA ILE A 530 7.34 -31.47 -5.33
C ILE A 530 8.43 -30.56 -4.78
N TRP A 531 9.47 -30.34 -5.58
CA TRP A 531 10.56 -29.40 -5.33
C TRP A 531 10.83 -28.55 -6.57
N LEU A 532 11.31 -27.33 -6.36
CA LEU A 532 11.81 -26.44 -7.40
C LEU A 532 12.73 -25.39 -6.81
N LYS A 533 13.61 -24.84 -7.64
CA LYS A 533 14.38 -23.63 -7.32
C LYS A 533 13.74 -22.43 -8.00
N ALA A 534 13.72 -21.31 -7.31
CA ALA A 534 13.30 -20.04 -7.91
C ALA A 534 14.19 -18.87 -7.48
N ARG A 535 14.33 -17.88 -8.38
CA ARG A 535 15.01 -16.60 -8.14
C ARG A 535 14.27 -15.46 -8.84
N ALA A 536 14.36 -14.24 -8.31
CA ALA A 536 13.84 -13.07 -9.01
C ALA A 536 14.72 -12.73 -10.22
N TYR A 537 14.10 -12.40 -11.36
CA TYR A 537 14.83 -11.92 -12.54
C TYR A 537 15.49 -10.57 -12.24
N ILE A 538 16.75 -10.43 -12.67
CA ILE A 538 17.46 -9.17 -12.67
C ILE A 538 17.51 -8.71 -14.12
N PRO A 539 16.82 -7.62 -14.49
CA PRO A 539 17.00 -7.02 -15.80
C PRO A 539 18.48 -6.62 -15.95
N PRO A 540 19.11 -6.85 -17.12
CA PRO A 540 20.41 -6.26 -17.39
C PRO A 540 20.29 -4.74 -17.24
N ASP A 541 21.28 -4.13 -16.56
CA ASP A 541 21.32 -2.69 -16.29
C ASP A 541 21.14 -1.90 -17.59
N ASN A 542 20.12 -1.04 -17.64
CA ASN A 542 19.92 -0.02 -18.67
C ASN A 542 20.33 1.34 -18.16
#